data_AF-A0AB73BVU7-F1
#
_entry.id   AF-A0AB73BVU7-F1
#
_cell.length_a   1.000
_cell.length_b   1.000
_cell.length_c   1.000
_cell.angle_alpha   90.00
_cell.angle_beta   90.00
_cell.angle_gamma   90.00
#
_symmetry.space_group_name_H-M   'P 1'
#
loop_
_entity.id
_entity.type
_entity.pdbx_description
1 polymer ?
#
loop_
_entity_poly.entity_id
_entity_poly.type
_entity_poly.pdbx_seq_one_letter_code
_entity_poly.pdbx_strand_id
1 'polypeptide(L)'
;MKTAILSSPFPFMITEGLRSIERQKQLFQEGKTKTLDSYHLKGRAVDIAVIVENHITWNYSFYEKVAKHILKIAHRKHLKITWGGTWNTLVDACHFQLEE
;
A
#
# COMPACT_ATOMS: atom_id res chain seq x y z
N MET A 1 10.76 -3.38 3.59
CA MET A 1 10.66 -2.43 2.45
C MET A 1 11.98 -2.09 1.77
N LYS A 2 13.09 -1.83 2.47
CA LYS A 2 14.39 -1.48 1.81
C LYS A 2 14.79 -2.39 0.64
N THR A 3 14.71 -3.72 0.82
CA THR A 3 15.02 -4.68 -0.26
C THR A 3 14.04 -4.61 -1.43
N ALA A 4 12.75 -4.34 -1.19
CA ALA A 4 11.74 -4.28 -2.25
C ALA A 4 11.84 -3.01 -3.10
N ILE A 5 12.27 -1.89 -2.50
CA ILE A 5 12.50 -0.64 -3.22
C ILE A 5 13.66 -0.78 -4.23
N LEU A 6 14.74 -1.46 -3.82
CA LEU A 6 15.97 -1.54 -4.61
C LEU A 6 15.86 -2.45 -5.85
N SER A 7 14.95 -3.43 -5.86
CA SER A 7 14.79 -4.38 -6.97
C SER A 7 13.46 -4.25 -7.71
N SER A 8 12.67 -3.23 -7.40
CA SER A 8 11.35 -3.02 -8.00
C SER A 8 11.47 -2.64 -9.48
N PRO A 9 10.53 -3.09 -10.35
CA PRO A 9 10.49 -2.69 -11.75
C PRO A 9 10.27 -1.17 -11.93
N PHE A 10 9.69 -0.50 -10.93
CA PHE A 10 9.54 0.95 -10.89
C PHE A 10 9.90 1.48 -9.50
N PRO A 11 10.55 2.65 -9.39
CA PRO A 11 10.74 3.30 -8.11
C PRO A 11 9.38 3.59 -7.45
N PHE A 12 9.32 3.44 -6.13
CA PHE A 12 8.15 3.84 -5.35
C PHE A 12 8.60 4.37 -4.00
N MET A 13 7.76 5.19 -3.38
CA MET A 13 7.97 5.70 -2.03
C MET A 13 6.80 5.34 -1.13
N ILE A 14 7.04 5.31 0.18
CA ILE A 14 5.97 5.15 1.18
C ILE A 14 5.36 6.53 1.39
N THR A 15 4.04 6.64 1.23
CA THR A 15 3.29 7.88 1.46
C THR A 15 2.66 7.92 2.85
N GLU A 16 2.26 6.76 3.37
CA GLU A 16 1.66 6.66 4.70
C GLU A 16 2.00 5.32 5.35
N GLY A 17 2.16 5.30 6.67
CA GLY A 17 2.46 4.12 7.48
C GLY A 17 1.54 4.06 8.69
N LEU A 18 2.08 4.25 9.89
CA LEU A 18 1.25 4.38 11.10
C LEU A 18 0.37 5.63 11.00
N ARG A 19 -0.94 5.45 11.13
CA ARG A 19 -1.95 6.52 11.10
C ARG A 19 -2.54 6.72 12.48
N SER A 20 -2.82 7.96 12.87
CA SER A 20 -3.53 8.26 14.12
C SER A 20 -5.04 8.06 13.98
N ILE A 21 -5.73 7.88 15.11
CA ILE A 21 -7.19 7.73 15.10
C ILE A 21 -7.90 9.02 14.65
N GLU A 22 -7.33 10.19 14.94
CA GLU A 22 -7.83 11.50 14.50
C GLU A 22 -7.76 11.60 12.98
N ARG A 23 -6.63 11.22 12.38
CA ARG A 23 -6.47 11.18 10.91
C ARG A 23 -7.44 10.20 10.27
N GLN A 24 -7.65 9.02 10.87
CA GLN A 24 -8.62 8.05 10.36
C GLN A 24 -10.05 8.59 10.41
N LYS A 25 -10.44 9.27 11.49
CA LYS A 25 -11.75 9.96 11.60
C LYS A 25 -11.92 11.05 10.56
N GLN A 26 -10.88 11.85 10.32
CA GLN A 26 -10.89 12.86 9.27
C GLN A 26 -11.12 12.23 7.89
N LEU A 27 -10.36 11.18 7.54
CA LEU A 27 -10.52 10.49 6.25
C LEU A 27 -11.91 9.85 6.11
N PHE A 28 -12.49 9.37 7.20
CA PHE A 28 -13.84 8.82 7.21
C PHE A 28 -14.89 9.90 6.92
N GLN A 29 -14.77 11.07 7.57
CA GLN A 29 -15.63 12.23 7.32
C GLN A 29 -15.48 12.75 5.87
N GLU A 30 -14.26 12.72 5.32
CA GLU A 30 -13.98 13.08 3.93
C GLU A 30 -14.43 12.00 2.92
N GLY A 31 -14.97 10.86 3.37
CA GLY A 31 -15.38 9.75 2.50
C GLY A 31 -14.23 8.99 1.84
N LYS A 32 -12.98 9.23 2.26
CA LYS A 32 -11.76 8.59 1.74
C LYS A 32 -11.50 7.20 2.33
N THR A 33 -12.19 6.84 3.40
CA THR A 33 -12.24 5.48 3.95
C THR A 33 -13.68 5.17 4.36
N LYS A 34 -14.07 3.90 4.27
CA LYS A 34 -15.38 3.41 4.72
C LYS A 34 -15.36 2.76 6.11
N THR A 35 -14.19 2.72 6.76
CA THR A 35 -14.01 2.05 8.05
C THR A 35 -13.16 2.90 8.99
N LEU A 36 -13.44 2.79 10.30
CA LEU A 36 -12.56 3.28 11.37
C LEU A 36 -11.62 2.19 11.90
N ASP A 37 -11.86 0.92 11.57
CA ASP A 37 -10.92 -0.18 11.83
C ASP A 37 -10.00 -0.33 10.62
N SER A 38 -8.76 0.16 10.74
CA SER A 38 -7.76 0.15 9.68
C SER A 38 -6.44 -0.44 10.19
N TYR A 39 -5.77 -1.21 9.34
CA TYR A 39 -4.43 -1.75 9.62
C TYR A 39 -3.36 -0.65 9.81
N HIS A 40 -3.57 0.56 9.28
CA HIS A 40 -2.69 1.70 9.54
C HIS A 40 -2.71 2.11 11.01
N LEU A 41 -3.83 1.96 11.72
CA LEU A 41 -3.91 2.26 13.16
C LEU A 41 -3.10 1.27 13.99
N LYS A 42 -2.92 0.04 13.47
CA LYS A 42 -2.17 -1.04 14.11
C LYS A 42 -0.69 -1.03 13.71
N GLY A 43 -0.26 -0.08 12.85
CA GLY A 43 1.10 -0.04 12.29
C GLY A 43 1.42 -1.22 11.36
N ARG A 44 0.39 -1.88 10.82
CA ARG A 44 0.51 -3.08 9.99
C ARG A 44 0.23 -2.84 8.52
N ALA A 45 0.01 -1.59 8.11
CA ALA A 45 -0.18 -1.22 6.73
C ALA A 45 0.72 -0.06 6.30
N VAL A 46 0.97 -0.01 4.99
CA VAL A 46 1.68 1.07 4.33
C VAL A 46 1.02 1.37 2.99
N ASP A 47 0.97 2.65 2.64
CA ASP A 47 0.54 3.11 1.33
C ASP A 47 1.77 3.55 0.53
N ILE A 48 1.76 3.31 -0.79
CA ILE A 48 2.86 3.66 -1.69
C ILE A 48 2.43 4.60 -2.82
N ALA A 49 3.37 5.41 -3.30
CA ALA A 49 3.28 6.13 -4.56
C ALA A 49 4.32 5.60 -5.54
N VAL A 50 3.90 5.21 -6.75
CA VAL A 50 4.81 4.76 -7.81
C VAL A 50 5.31 5.96 -8.60
N ILE A 51 6.59 5.95 -8.95
CA ILE A 51 7.27 7.02 -9.67
C ILE A 51 7.66 6.50 -11.05
N VAL A 52 7.22 7.20 -12.09
CA VAL A 52 7.53 6.91 -13.50
C VAL A 52 7.98 8.21 -14.15
N GLU A 53 9.11 8.19 -14.85
CA GLU A 53 9.68 9.39 -15.51
C GLU A 53 9.79 10.59 -14.54
N ASN A 54 10.23 10.34 -13.30
CA ASN A 54 10.35 11.33 -12.22
C ASN A 54 9.02 11.98 -11.75
N HIS A 55 7.87 11.46 -12.16
CA HIS A 55 6.56 11.91 -11.71
C HIS A 55 5.83 10.83 -10.92
N ILE A 56 5.06 11.24 -9.91
CA ILE A 56 4.14 10.34 -9.21
C ILE A 56 3.01 9.98 -10.18
N THR A 57 2.73 8.68 -10.30
CA THR A 57 1.60 8.17 -11.07
C THR A 57 0.66 7.39 -10.16
N TRP A 58 -0.65 7.49 -10.46
CA TRP A 58 -1.72 6.72 -9.83
C TRP A 58 -2.29 5.66 -10.77
N ASN A 59 -1.62 5.41 -11.91
CA ASN A 59 -2.09 4.45 -12.90
C ASN A 59 -1.89 3.01 -12.39
N TYR A 60 -3.01 2.30 -12.28
CA TYR A 60 -3.11 0.94 -11.76
C TYR A 60 -2.11 -0.06 -12.37
N SER A 61 -1.80 0.04 -13.67
CA SER A 61 -0.88 -0.90 -14.32
C SER A 61 0.54 -0.85 -13.73
N PHE A 62 1.00 0.32 -13.28
CA PHE A 62 2.29 0.43 -12.61
C PHE A 62 2.24 -0.14 -11.19
N TYR A 63 1.16 0.12 -10.46
CA TYR A 63 0.94 -0.47 -9.14
C TYR A 63 0.89 -1.98 -9.20
N GLU A 64 0.22 -2.57 -10.19
CA GLU A 64 0.16 -4.02 -10.35
C GLU A 64 1.56 -4.64 -10.52
N LYS A 65 2.42 -4.02 -11.33
CA LYS A 65 3.80 -4.48 -11.55
C LYS A 65 4.64 -4.38 -10.27
N VAL A 66 4.53 -3.27 -9.54
CA VAL A 66 5.22 -3.07 -8.26
C VAL A 66 4.67 -4.03 -7.19
N ALA A 67 3.36 -4.21 -7.12
CA ALA A 67 2.70 -5.10 -6.18
C ALA A 67 3.11 -6.56 -6.37
N LYS A 68 3.10 -7.06 -7.62
CA LYS A 68 3.61 -8.41 -7.96
C LYS A 68 5.04 -8.61 -7.45
N HIS A 69 5.88 -7.57 -7.55
CA HIS A 69 7.25 -7.61 -7.03
C HIS A 69 7.30 -7.64 -5.50
N ILE A 70 6.54 -6.77 -4.82
CA ILE A 70 6.46 -6.71 -3.36
C ILE A 70 5.95 -8.05 -2.78
N LEU A 71 4.88 -8.60 -3.35
CA LEU A 71 4.31 -9.89 -2.97
C LEU A 71 5.32 -11.03 -3.13
N LYS A 72 6.09 -11.05 -4.22
CA LYS A 72 7.16 -12.04 -4.45
C LYS A 72 8.26 -11.96 -3.39
N ILE A 73 8.65 -10.75 -2.97
CA ILE A 73 9.65 -10.57 -1.91
C ILE A 73 9.10 -10.95 -0.54
N ALA A 74 7.86 -10.60 -0.25
CA ALA A 74 7.21 -10.98 0.99
C ALA A 74 7.13 -12.52 1.13
N HIS A 75 6.72 -13.21 0.07
CA HIS A 75 6.73 -14.67 0.03
C HIS A 75 8.13 -15.26 0.32
N ARG A 76 9.18 -14.72 -0.31
CA ARG A 76 10.58 -15.14 -0.04
C ARG A 76 11.03 -14.88 1.39
N LYS A 77 10.43 -13.90 2.07
CA LYS A 77 10.72 -13.56 3.46
C LYS A 77 9.77 -14.25 4.46
N HIS A 78 8.91 -15.16 3.97
CA HIS A 78 7.88 -15.82 4.78
C HIS A 78 6.94 -14.80 5.47
N LEU A 79 6.70 -13.66 4.82
CA LEU A 79 5.75 -12.65 5.28
C LEU A 79 4.45 -12.82 4.50
N LYS A 80 3.34 -12.94 5.24
CA LYS A 80 2.00 -12.95 4.67
C LYS A 80 1.52 -11.50 4.58
N ILE A 81 1.32 -11.01 3.35
CA ILE A 81 0.83 -9.67 3.10
C ILE A 81 -0.29 -9.73 2.05
N THR A 82 -1.19 -8.74 2.08
CA THR A 82 -2.16 -8.52 1.02
C THR A 82 -1.94 -7.15 0.37
N TRP A 83 -2.44 -7.02 -0.85
CA TRP A 83 -2.41 -5.79 -1.64
C TRP A 83 -3.83 -5.35 -1.95
N GLY A 84 -4.17 -4.09 -1.68
CA GLY A 84 -5.53 -3.57 -1.86
C GLY A 84 -5.99 -3.53 -3.32
N GLY A 85 -5.07 -3.63 -4.29
CA GLY A 85 -5.40 -3.76 -5.70
C GLY A 85 -6.16 -5.04 -6.06
N THR A 86 -6.07 -6.10 -5.25
CA THR A 86 -6.81 -7.36 -5.48
C THR A 86 -8.17 -7.42 -4.78
N TRP A 87 -8.60 -6.36 -4.11
CA TRP A 87 -9.89 -6.35 -3.41
C TRP A 87 -11.06 -6.27 -4.40
N ASN A 88 -12.10 -7.10 -4.19
CA ASN A 88 -13.28 -7.14 -5.07
C ASN A 88 -14.15 -5.88 -4.97
N THR A 89 -14.06 -5.15 -3.86
CA THR A 89 -14.70 -3.84 -3.68
C THR A 89 -13.69 -2.89 -3.06
N LEU A 90 -13.78 -1.59 -3.38
CA LEU A 90 -12.87 -0.56 -2.88
C LEU A 90 -11.41 -0.85 -3.22
N VAL A 91 -11.14 -1.12 -4.50
CA VAL A 91 -9.78 -1.35 -5.02
C VAL A 91 -8.88 -0.21 -4.57
N ASP A 92 -7.90 -0.55 -3.73
CA ASP A 92 -6.95 0.41 -3.16
C ASP A 92 -5.53 0.02 -3.57
N ALA A 93 -5.15 0.47 -4.76
CA ALA A 93 -3.91 0.04 -5.39
C ALA A 93 -2.66 0.52 -4.64
N CYS A 94 -2.73 1.59 -3.84
CA CYS A 94 -1.57 2.04 -3.06
C CYS A 94 -1.35 1.24 -1.79
N HIS A 95 -2.37 0.51 -1.31
CA HIS A 95 -2.39 -0.09 0.01
C HIS A 95 -1.76 -1.49 0.08
N PHE A 96 -0.92 -1.71 1.09
CA PHE A 96 -0.39 -3.03 1.46
C PHE A 96 -0.52 -3.23 2.97
N GLN A 97 -0.93 -4.42 3.39
CA GLN A 97 -1.06 -4.76 4.82
C GLN A 97 -0.44 -6.12 5.15
N LEU A 98 0.07 -6.23 6.38
CA LEU A 98 0.59 -7.47 6.95
C LEU A 98 -0.54 -8.30 7.56
N GLU A 99 -0.74 -9.49 7.03
CA GLU A 99 -1.68 -10.48 7.55
C GLU A 99 -1.05 -11.27 8.72
N GLU A 100 -1.90 -11.94 9.49
CA GLU A 100 -1.49 -12.96 10.48
C GLU A 100 -1.34 -14.34 9.85
#